data_AF-R4MUG3-F1
#
_entry.id   AF-R4MUG3-F1
#
_cell.length_a   1.000
_cell.length_b   1.000
_cell.length_c   1.000
_cell.angle_alpha   90.00
_cell.angle_beta   90.00
_cell.angle_gamma   90.00
#
_symmetry.space_group_name_H-M   'P 1'
#
loop_
_entity.id
_entity.type
_entity.pdbx_description
1 polymer ?
#
loop_
_entity_poly.entity_id
_entity_poly.type
_entity_poly.pdbx_seq_one_letter_code
_entity_poly.pdbx_strand_id
1 'polypeptide(L)'
;IGVTKGKGYEGVVTRWGVTRLPRKTHRGLRKVACIGAWHPARVSFTVARAGQNGYHHRTEMNKKIYRLGKVGNEDHSASTEFDRTEKDITPMGGFPHYGVVKDDYLMIKGCCVGPKKRVVTLRQ
;
A
#
# COMPACT_ATOMS: atom_id res chain seq x y z
N ILE A 1 -2.48 -10.29 -5.09
CA ILE A 1 -1.08 -10.60 -4.74
C ILE A 1 -0.18 -9.54 -5.37
N GLY A 2 0.79 -8.99 -4.63
CA GLY A 2 1.70 -8.00 -5.22
C GLY A 2 2.76 -7.50 -4.26
N VAL A 3 3.51 -6.48 -4.68
CA VAL A 3 4.63 -5.90 -3.92
C VAL A 3 4.27 -4.50 -3.45
N THR A 4 4.41 -4.21 -2.15
CA THR A 4 4.01 -2.93 -1.54
C THR A 4 4.86 -1.75 -2.00
N LYS A 5 4.33 -0.52 -1.93
CA LYS A 5 5.10 0.70 -2.25
C LYS A 5 6.39 0.74 -1.44
N GLY A 6 7.52 0.94 -2.12
CA GLY A 6 8.82 1.09 -1.46
C GLY A 6 8.85 2.38 -0.65
N LYS A 7 9.35 2.31 0.58
CA LYS A 7 9.59 3.48 1.44
C LYS A 7 11.08 3.66 1.78
N GLY A 8 11.93 2.77 1.28
CA GLY A 8 13.37 2.79 1.51
C GLY A 8 13.74 2.35 2.93
N TYR A 9 14.85 2.90 3.42
CA TYR A 9 15.33 2.65 4.78
C TYR A 9 14.56 3.52 5.78
N GLU A 10 13.82 2.87 6.68
CA GLU A 10 13.02 3.57 7.68
C GLU A 10 13.50 3.29 9.11
N GLY A 11 13.23 4.25 9.99
CA GLY A 11 13.47 4.13 11.42
C GLY A 11 12.52 3.15 12.11
N VAL A 12 12.84 2.79 13.34
CA VAL A 12 12.09 1.78 14.11
C VAL A 12 10.62 2.17 14.35
N VAL A 13 10.34 3.46 14.49
CA VAL A 13 8.99 4.00 14.74
C VAL A 13 8.04 3.73 13.58
N THR A 14 8.45 4.02 12.34
CA THR A 14 7.58 3.86 11.17
C THR A 14 7.59 2.42 10.63
N ARG A 15 8.69 1.70 10.82
CA ARG A 15 8.81 0.28 10.41
C ARG A 15 8.02 -0.67 11.30
N TRP A 16 8.05 -0.46 12.62
CA TRP A 16 7.48 -1.39 13.61
C TRP A 16 6.35 -0.78 14.46
N GLY A 17 6.07 0.52 14.32
CA GLY A 17 4.98 1.18 15.07
C GLY A 17 5.31 1.43 16.55
N VAL A 18 6.59 1.41 16.95
CA VAL A 18 6.96 1.66 18.35
C VAL A 18 6.75 3.13 18.74
N THR A 19 6.39 3.37 20.00
CA THR A 19 6.21 4.72 20.56
C THR A 19 7.52 5.50 20.57
N ARG A 20 7.45 6.81 20.31
CA ARG A 20 8.60 7.72 20.44
C ARG A 20 8.94 7.94 21.91
N LEU A 21 10.22 8.13 22.22
CA LEU A 21 10.64 8.48 23.57
C LEU A 21 10.24 9.94 23.92
N PRO A 22 10.14 10.29 25.21
CA PRO A 22 9.83 11.64 25.65
C PRO A 22 10.78 12.70 25.07
N ARG A 23 10.30 13.94 24.95
CA ARG A 23 11.04 15.05 24.33
C ARG A 23 12.42 15.29 24.94
N LYS A 24 12.57 15.16 26.27
CA LYS A 24 13.83 15.37 27.00
C LYS A 24 14.70 14.10 27.05
N THR A 25 14.78 13.37 25.95
CA THR A 25 15.64 12.18 25.84
C THR A 25 16.98 12.57 25.21
N HIS A 26 18.09 12.24 25.88
CA HIS A 26 19.42 12.46 25.32
C HIS A 26 19.69 11.53 24.12
N ARG A 27 20.32 12.08 23.07
CA ARG A 27 20.65 11.39 21.81
C ARG A 27 19.43 10.79 21.10
N GLY A 28 18.38 11.61 20.95
CA GLY A 28 17.27 11.35 20.04
C GLY A 28 16.09 10.56 20.61
N LEU A 29 14.92 10.78 20.00
CA LEU A 29 13.61 10.30 20.48
C LEU A 29 13.01 9.15 19.64
N ARG A 30 13.50 8.90 18.42
CA ARG A 30 12.95 7.87 17.50
C ARG A 30 13.76 6.58 17.57
N LYS A 31 13.88 6.01 18.76
CA LYS A 31 14.65 4.79 19.04
C LYS A 31 13.93 3.89 20.05
N VAL A 32 14.25 2.61 20.04
CA VAL A 32 13.95 1.70 21.15
C VAL A 32 15.03 1.87 22.21
N ALA A 33 14.66 1.96 23.48
CA ALA A 33 15.61 2.22 24.57
C ALA A 33 16.46 0.99 24.90
N CYS A 34 15.84 -0.07 25.42
CA CYS A 34 16.51 -1.33 25.74
C CYS A 34 16.30 -2.36 24.62
N ILE A 35 17.37 -3.03 24.18
CA ILE A 35 17.34 -4.01 23.07
C ILE A 35 17.48 -5.47 23.53
N GLY A 36 17.55 -5.71 24.83
CA GLY A 36 17.70 -7.04 25.42
C GLY A 36 18.22 -6.99 26.87
N ALA A 37 18.04 -8.10 27.59
CA ALA A 37 18.70 -8.32 28.87
C ALA A 37 20.20 -8.60 28.68
N TRP A 38 20.96 -8.65 29.78
CA TRP A 38 22.37 -9.01 29.75
C TRP A 38 22.58 -10.46 29.28
N HIS A 39 21.79 -11.38 29.83
CA HIS A 39 21.76 -12.78 29.44
C HIS A 39 20.39 -13.07 28.82
N PRO A 40 20.30 -13.56 27.57
CA PRO A 40 21.37 -14.02 26.70
C PRO A 40 22.18 -12.88 26.06
N ALA A 41 23.49 -13.08 25.87
CA ALA A 41 24.42 -12.09 25.30
C ALA A 41 24.29 -11.94 23.76
N ARG A 42 23.06 -11.72 23.28
CA ARG A 42 22.72 -11.50 21.87
C ARG A 42 21.45 -10.67 21.76
N VAL A 43 21.34 -9.90 20.68
CA VAL A 43 20.09 -9.20 20.36
C VAL A 43 19.09 -10.19 19.78
N SER A 44 17.86 -10.22 20.29
CA SER A 44 16.80 -11.06 19.73
C SER A 44 16.34 -10.54 18.38
N PHE A 45 16.01 -11.46 17.46
CA PHE A 45 15.43 -11.13 16.15
C PHE A 45 14.04 -10.50 16.27
N THR A 46 13.35 -10.72 17.39
CA THR A 46 12.02 -10.13 17.67
C THR A 46 12.10 -8.65 18.04
N VAL A 47 13.29 -8.14 18.39
CA VAL A 47 13.46 -6.75 18.80
C VAL A 47 13.36 -5.84 17.59
N ALA A 48 12.51 -4.83 17.71
CA ALA A 48 12.28 -3.85 16.65
C ALA A 48 13.57 -3.05 16.33
N ARG A 49 13.97 -3.06 15.06
CA ARG A 49 15.15 -2.33 14.54
C ARG A 49 14.83 -1.61 13.25
N ALA A 50 15.52 -0.49 13.00
CA ALA A 50 15.47 0.21 11.72
C ALA A 50 15.91 -0.71 10.55
N GLY A 51 15.49 -0.38 9.34
CA GLY A 51 15.77 -1.17 8.15
C GLY A 51 14.81 -0.90 7.00
N GLN A 52 14.86 -1.74 5.98
CA GLN A 52 13.96 -1.65 4.84
C GLN A 52 12.48 -1.71 5.27
N ASN A 53 11.70 -0.75 4.77
CA ASN A 53 10.24 -0.77 4.85
C ASN A 53 9.60 -0.56 3.47
N GLY A 54 8.55 -1.33 3.19
CA GLY A 54 7.94 -1.38 1.87
C GLY A 54 8.76 -2.18 0.86
N TYR A 55 8.22 -2.32 -0.36
CA TYR A 55 8.73 -3.26 -1.36
C TYR A 55 8.71 -4.73 -0.88
N HIS A 56 7.75 -5.06 -0.03
CA HIS A 56 7.56 -6.41 0.47
C HIS A 56 6.46 -7.13 -0.32
N HIS A 57 6.65 -8.41 -0.60
CA HIS A 57 5.60 -9.26 -1.17
C HIS A 57 4.45 -9.45 -0.16
N ARG A 58 3.21 -9.21 -0.58
CA ARG A 58 2.00 -9.31 0.26
C ARG A 58 0.82 -9.87 -0.53
N THR A 59 -0.03 -10.58 0.19
CA THR A 59 -1.30 -11.09 -0.30
C THR A 59 -2.41 -10.46 0.52
N GLU A 60 -3.24 -9.63 -0.12
CA GLU A 60 -4.50 -9.16 0.46
C GLU A 60 -5.62 -10.05 -0.10
N MET A 61 -6.39 -10.67 0.80
CA MET A 61 -7.44 -11.63 0.45
C MET A 61 -8.83 -10.97 0.51
N ASN A 62 -9.84 -11.67 -0.03
CA ASN A 62 -11.26 -11.31 0.10
C ASN A 62 -11.63 -9.94 -0.47
N LYS A 63 -10.99 -9.57 -1.58
CA LYS A 63 -11.31 -8.35 -2.33
C LYS A 63 -12.44 -8.64 -3.31
N LYS A 64 -13.64 -8.11 -3.04
CA LYS A 64 -14.76 -8.20 -3.96
C LYS A 64 -14.46 -7.40 -5.23
N ILE A 65 -14.76 -7.99 -6.39
CA ILE A 65 -14.74 -7.29 -7.68
C ILE A 65 -16.12 -6.65 -7.85
N TYR A 66 -16.15 -5.34 -8.07
CA TYR A 66 -17.37 -4.57 -8.24
C TYR A 66 -17.77 -4.39 -9.70
N ARG A 67 -16.78 -4.18 -10.59
CA ARG A 67 -17.02 -3.95 -12.01
C ARG A 67 -15.84 -4.44 -12.84
N LEU A 68 -16.15 -4.97 -14.02
CA LEU A 68 -15.21 -5.30 -15.08
C LEU A 68 -15.56 -4.40 -16.26
N GLY A 69 -14.72 -3.40 -16.55
CA GLY A 69 -14.93 -2.52 -17.69
C GLY A 69 -14.12 -3.01 -18.87
N LYS A 70 -14.79 -3.34 -19.97
CA LYS A 70 -14.16 -3.80 -21.21
C LYS A 70 -14.30 -2.74 -22.30
N VAL A 71 -13.20 -2.39 -22.96
CA VAL A 71 -13.17 -1.37 -24.02
C VAL A 71 -14.20 -1.70 -25.11
N GLY A 72 -14.95 -0.69 -25.53
CA GLY A 72 -16.00 -0.82 -26.55
C GLY A 72 -17.33 -1.37 -26.05
N ASN A 73 -17.42 -1.76 -24.78
CA ASN A 73 -18.69 -2.10 -24.14
C ASN A 73 -19.21 -0.94 -23.28
N GLU A 74 -20.52 -0.85 -23.07
CA GLU A 74 -21.13 0.18 -22.19
C GLU A 74 -20.57 0.12 -20.76
N ASP A 75 -20.16 -1.09 -20.35
CA ASP A 75 -19.51 -1.38 -19.07
C ASP A 75 -18.19 -0.64 -18.83
N HIS A 76 -17.54 -0.11 -19.88
CA HIS A 76 -16.31 0.67 -19.75
C HIS A 76 -16.56 2.05 -19.13
N SER A 77 -17.70 2.66 -19.44
CA SER A 77 -18.06 3.95 -18.84
C SER A 77 -18.27 3.82 -17.32
N ALA A 78 -18.20 4.92 -16.58
CA ALA A 78 -18.55 4.97 -15.17
C ALA A 78 -20.05 5.25 -14.93
N SER A 79 -20.89 5.16 -15.98
CA SER A 79 -22.35 5.27 -15.87
C SER A 79 -22.96 4.08 -15.13
N THR A 80 -24.16 4.26 -14.58
CA THR A 80 -24.95 3.22 -13.90
C THR A 80 -26.42 3.34 -14.26
N GLU A 81 -27.24 2.33 -14.00
CA GLU A 81 -28.69 2.37 -14.31
C GLU A 81 -29.41 3.58 -13.69
N PHE A 82 -29.00 3.98 -12.48
CA PHE A 82 -29.54 5.12 -11.74
C PHE A 82 -28.89 6.47 -12.12
N ASP A 83 -27.74 6.44 -12.77
CA ASP A 83 -26.99 7.62 -13.21
C ASP A 83 -26.49 7.41 -14.64
N ARG A 84 -27.34 7.82 -15.58
CA ARG A 84 -27.17 7.64 -17.03
C ARG A 84 -26.24 8.69 -17.65
N THR A 85 -25.59 9.53 -16.84
CA THR A 85 -24.62 10.50 -17.37
C THR A 85 -23.44 9.74 -18.00
N GLU A 86 -23.13 10.06 -19.26
CA GLU A 86 -21.96 9.51 -19.92
C GLU A 86 -20.70 10.12 -19.31
N LYS A 87 -19.97 9.29 -18.57
CA LYS A 87 -18.73 9.66 -17.89
C LYS A 87 -17.74 8.52 -18.02
N ASP A 88 -16.49 8.85 -18.27
CA ASP A 88 -15.41 7.87 -18.29
C ASP A 88 -14.98 7.50 -16.86
N ILE A 89 -14.36 6.33 -16.70
CA ILE A 89 -13.76 5.91 -15.42
C ILE A 89 -12.55 6.79 -15.05
N THR A 90 -11.90 7.38 -16.05
CA THR A 90 -10.78 8.29 -15.84
C THR A 90 -11.28 9.64 -15.31
N PRO A 91 -10.79 10.12 -14.16
CA PRO A 91 -11.16 11.45 -13.66
C PRO A 91 -10.62 12.55 -14.58
N MET A 92 -11.21 13.75 -14.50
CA MET A 92 -10.71 14.93 -15.24
C MET A 92 -9.23 15.18 -14.92
N GLY A 93 -8.39 15.28 -15.97
CA GLY A 93 -6.94 15.41 -15.84
C GLY A 93 -6.17 14.09 -15.64
N GLY A 94 -6.87 12.95 -15.58
CA GLY A 94 -6.27 11.62 -15.47
C GLY A 94 -5.84 11.24 -14.04
N PHE A 95 -5.42 9.99 -13.87
CA PHE A 95 -4.89 9.51 -12.61
C PHE A 95 -3.47 10.06 -12.37
N PRO A 96 -3.18 10.73 -11.24
CA PRO A 96 -1.87 11.34 -11.00
C PRO A 96 -0.74 10.32 -11.08
N HIS A 97 0.31 10.62 -11.84
CA HIS A 97 1.45 9.73 -12.10
C HIS A 97 1.10 8.37 -12.76
N TYR A 98 -0.11 8.22 -13.30
CA TYR A 98 -0.51 7.08 -14.13
C TYR A 98 -0.90 7.54 -15.54
N GLY A 99 -1.91 8.41 -15.63
CA GLY A 99 -2.47 8.91 -16.89
C GLY A 99 -3.94 8.52 -17.07
N VAL A 100 -4.36 8.43 -18.33
CA VAL A 100 -5.71 8.06 -18.75
C VAL A 100 -5.82 6.54 -18.92
N VAL A 101 -6.93 5.94 -18.48
CA VAL A 101 -7.18 4.51 -18.64
C VAL A 101 -7.89 4.30 -19.98
N LYS A 102 -7.18 3.71 -20.95
CA LYS A 102 -7.72 3.44 -22.30
C LYS A 102 -8.09 1.98 -22.53
N ASP A 103 -7.48 1.08 -21.75
CA ASP A 103 -7.67 -0.36 -21.85
C ASP A 103 -8.75 -0.85 -20.88
N ASP A 104 -8.95 -2.16 -20.83
CA ASP A 104 -9.83 -2.83 -19.87
C ASP A 104 -9.40 -2.52 -18.44
N TYR A 105 -10.37 -2.41 -17.54
CA TYR A 105 -10.13 -2.17 -16.13
C TYR A 105 -10.96 -3.07 -15.22
N LEU A 106 -10.52 -3.14 -13.98
CA LEU A 106 -11.17 -3.92 -12.94
C LEU A 106 -11.27 -3.06 -11.68
N MET A 107 -12.49 -2.95 -11.16
CA MET A 107 -12.76 -2.23 -9.92
C MET A 107 -12.80 -3.21 -8.75
N ILE A 108 -11.81 -3.14 -7.87
CA ILE A 108 -11.75 -3.93 -6.64
C ILE A 108 -12.17 -3.13 -5.41
N LYS A 109 -12.71 -3.83 -4.41
CA LYS A 109 -13.05 -3.23 -3.12
C LYS A 109 -11.81 -2.76 -2.35
N GLY A 110 -11.77 -1.47 -2.03
CA GLY A 110 -10.81 -0.88 -1.09
C GLY A 110 -9.41 -0.71 -1.66
N CYS A 111 -8.39 -0.81 -0.80
CA CYS A 111 -7.00 -0.61 -1.19
C CYS A 111 -6.44 -1.76 -2.05
N CYS A 112 -5.36 -1.46 -2.78
CA CYS A 112 -4.53 -2.41 -3.51
C CYS A 112 -3.06 -2.26 -3.09
N VAL A 113 -2.31 -3.36 -3.07
CA VAL A 113 -0.88 -3.33 -2.76
C VAL A 113 -0.06 -2.70 -3.88
N GLY A 114 0.88 -1.84 -3.53
CA GLY A 114 1.85 -1.26 -4.47
C GLY A 114 1.56 0.18 -4.87
N PRO A 115 2.52 0.85 -5.52
CA PRO A 115 2.30 2.14 -6.15
C PRO A 115 1.57 1.97 -7.49
N LYS A 116 1.09 3.08 -8.03
CA LYS A 116 0.60 3.17 -9.41
C LYS A 116 1.67 2.66 -10.39
N LYS A 117 1.25 2.11 -11.54
CA LYS A 117 2.10 1.50 -12.60
C LYS A 117 2.79 0.18 -12.22
N ARG A 118 2.53 -0.38 -11.03
CA ARG A 118 3.08 -1.68 -10.66
C ARG A 118 2.14 -2.82 -11.04
N VAL A 119 2.71 -3.89 -11.57
CA VAL A 119 1.98 -5.14 -11.85
C VAL A 119 1.42 -5.72 -10.55
N VAL A 120 0.16 -6.13 -10.60
CA VAL A 120 -0.55 -6.82 -9.52
C VAL A 120 -1.16 -8.09 -10.09
N THR A 121 -0.97 -9.21 -9.39
CA THR A 121 -1.53 -10.51 -9.79
C THR A 121 -2.81 -10.77 -9.00
N LEU A 122 -3.93 -10.95 -9.69
CA LEU A 122 -5.18 -11.42 -9.10
C LEU A 122 -5.20 -12.96 -9.12
N ARG A 123 -5.76 -13.55 -8.07
CA ARG A 123 -5.87 -15.01 -7.91
C ARG A 123 -7.20 -15.32 -7.22
N GLN A 124 -7.86 -16.37 -7.68
CA GLN A 124 -9.04 -16.96 -7.04
C GLN A 124 -8.71 -17.54 -5.65
#